data_AF-A0A949Z0C5-F1
#
_entry.id   AF-A0A949Z0C5-F1
#
_cell.length_a   1.000
_cell.length_b   1.000
_cell.length_c   1.000
_cell.angle_alpha   90.00
_cell.angle_beta   90.00
_cell.angle_gamma   90.00
#
_symmetry.space_group_name_H-M   'P 1'
#
loop_
_entity.id
_entity.type
_entity.pdbx_description
1 polymer ?
#
loop_
_entity_poly.entity_id
_entity_poly.type
_entity_poly.pdbx_seq_one_letter_code
_entity_poly.pdbx_strand_id
1 'polypeptide(L)'
;MIQSWDTANKQTELSDFSVCTTGGLKGKLIYLLDVLRLKMGYPELKQAVRDQAQRHGATVVLVEDKASGTQLIQELTRDGLRVIRPVTPTGDKVMRFNAQTATIAGGFVFVPQQAP
;
A
#
# COMPACT_ATOMS: atom_id res chain seq x y z
N MET A 1 -5.21 -9.83 -6.60
CA MET A 1 -4.04 -8.99 -6.30
C MET A 1 -4.44 -8.00 -5.21
N ILE A 2 -3.62 -7.82 -4.17
CA ILE A 2 -3.93 -6.93 -3.03
C ILE A 2 -2.83 -5.87 -2.94
N GLN A 3 -3.21 -4.63 -2.65
CA GLN A 3 -2.26 -3.55 -2.36
C GLN A 3 -2.49 -3.00 -0.96
N SER A 4 -1.42 -2.55 -0.32
CA SER A 4 -1.47 -1.83 0.96
C SER A 4 -0.63 -0.57 0.89
N TRP A 5 -1.25 0.56 1.21
CA TRP A 5 -0.63 1.89 1.19
C TRP A 5 -0.45 2.44 2.61
N ASP A 6 0.81 2.78 2.95
CA ASP A 6 1.16 3.65 4.08
C ASP A 6 1.47 5.03 3.51
N THR A 7 0.60 6.00 3.80
CA THR A 7 0.67 7.34 3.21
C THR A 7 1.41 8.30 4.13
N ALA A 8 2.32 9.08 3.55
CA ALA A 8 3.05 10.13 4.23
C ALA A 8 2.13 11.15 4.93
N ASN A 9 2.48 11.58 6.14
CA ASN A 9 1.70 12.58 6.88
C ASN A 9 1.96 13.98 6.30
N LYS A 10 0.93 14.81 6.17
CA LYS A 10 0.98 16.10 5.44
C LYS A 10 1.82 17.21 6.11
N GLN A 11 2.42 16.96 7.28
CA GLN A 11 2.81 18.05 8.18
C GLN A 11 4.19 18.69 7.94
N THR A 12 4.96 18.28 6.93
CA THR A 12 6.25 18.94 6.64
C THR A 12 6.42 19.21 5.16
N GLU A 13 6.99 20.37 4.83
CA GLU A 13 7.37 20.82 3.47
C GLU A 13 8.33 19.85 2.76
N LEU A 14 8.90 18.90 3.49
CA LEU A 14 9.57 17.71 2.97
C LEU A 14 8.55 16.57 2.89
N SER A 15 8.22 16.11 1.68
CA SER A 15 7.35 14.95 1.51
C SER A 15 8.01 13.71 2.11
N ASP A 16 7.41 13.16 3.16
CA ASP A 16 7.75 11.83 3.66
C ASP A 16 7.47 10.77 2.57
N PHE A 17 8.06 9.59 2.73
CA PHE A 17 7.82 8.50 1.81
C PHE A 17 6.39 7.97 1.95
N SER A 18 5.71 7.82 0.82
CA SER A 18 4.55 6.94 0.71
C SER A 18 5.00 5.59 0.15
N VAL A 19 4.43 4.51 0.69
CA VAL A 19 4.81 3.14 0.33
C VAL A 19 3.59 2.36 -0.09
N CYS A 20 3.69 1.65 -1.21
CA CYS A 20 2.73 0.64 -1.64
C CYS A 20 3.41 -0.72 -1.68
N THR A 21 2.84 -1.71 -1.02
CA THR A 21 3.19 -3.13 -1.23
C THR A 21 2.12 -3.79 -2.08
N THR A 22 2.55 -4.54 -3.10
CA THR A 22 1.66 -5.31 -3.97
C THR A 22 1.86 -6.80 -3.71
N GLY A 23 0.78 -7.49 -3.34
CA GLY A 23 0.76 -8.90 -3.01
C GLY A 23 -0.12 -9.74 -3.93
N GLY A 24 0.37 -10.94 -4.26
CA GLY A 24 -0.40 -12.01 -4.89
C GLY A 24 -0.84 -13.05 -3.85
N LEU A 25 -2.06 -13.58 -3.97
CA LEU A 25 -2.55 -14.68 -3.14
C LEU A 25 -2.58 -15.97 -3.95
N LYS A 26 -1.99 -17.05 -3.42
CA LYS A 26 -2.15 -18.41 -3.94
C LYS A 26 -2.45 -19.35 -2.77
N GLY A 27 -3.71 -19.79 -2.66
CA GLY A 27 -4.18 -20.51 -1.49
C GLY A 27 -4.10 -19.64 -0.23
N LYS A 28 -3.42 -20.12 0.81
CA LYS A 28 -3.19 -19.38 2.07
C LYS A 28 -1.89 -18.56 2.06
N LEU A 29 -1.14 -18.58 0.97
CA LEU A 29 0.16 -17.91 0.87
C LEU A 29 0.02 -16.55 0.21
N ILE A 30 0.70 -15.56 0.79
CA ILE A 30 0.87 -14.22 0.24
C ILE A 30 2.28 -14.11 -0.33
N TYR A 31 2.38 -13.65 -1.56
CA TYR A 31 3.63 -13.39 -2.26
C TYR A 31 3.79 -11.89 -2.43
N LEU A 32 4.89 -11.32 -1.95
CA LEU A 32 5.24 -9.93 -2.25
C LEU A 32 5.74 -9.85 -3.69
N LEU A 33 5.09 -9.06 -4.52
CA LEU A 33 5.37 -8.98 -5.96
C LEU A 33 5.99 -7.65 -6.36
N ASP A 34 5.64 -6.57 -5.66
CA ASP A 34 6.21 -5.25 -5.90
C ASP A 34 6.19 -4.39 -4.63
N VAL A 35 7.14 -3.46 -4.54
CA VAL A 35 7.20 -2.43 -3.51
C VAL A 35 7.52 -1.09 -4.16
N LEU A 36 6.53 -0.20 -4.21
CA LEU A 36 6.74 1.18 -4.61
C LEU A 36 7.03 2.02 -3.36
N ARG A 37 8.13 2.77 -3.37
CA ARG A 37 8.46 3.73 -2.31
C ARG A 37 8.93 5.04 -2.94
N LEU A 38 8.12 6.08 -2.81
CA LEU A 38 8.39 7.37 -3.41
C LEU A 38 8.06 8.52 -2.45
N LYS A 39 8.80 9.61 -2.58
CA LYS A 39 8.47 10.91 -1.98
C LYS A 39 7.57 11.65 -2.94
N MET A 40 6.35 11.95 -2.51
CA MET A 40 5.31 12.48 -3.38
C MET A 40 4.39 13.43 -2.62
N GLY A 41 3.95 14.49 -3.29
CA GLY A 41 2.87 15.33 -2.81
C GLY A 41 1.52 14.61 -2.91
N TYR A 42 0.49 15.25 -2.38
CA TYR A 42 -0.85 14.66 -2.38
C TYR A 42 -1.43 14.42 -3.79
N PRO A 43 -1.29 15.35 -4.77
CA PRO A 43 -1.76 15.10 -6.14
C PRO A 43 -1.09 13.88 -6.78
N GLU A 44 0.23 13.75 -6.63
CA GLU A 44 1.01 12.65 -7.18
C GLU A 44 0.66 11.32 -6.50
N LEU A 45 0.42 11.34 -5.17
CA LEU A 45 -0.05 10.17 -4.42
C LEU A 45 -1.38 9.64 -4.92
N LYS A 46 -2.34 10.53 -5.16
CA LYS A 46 -3.65 10.15 -5.68
C LYS A 46 -3.53 9.48 -7.05
N GLN A 47 -2.67 9.99 -7.91
CA GLN A 47 -2.42 9.40 -9.22
C GLN A 47 -1.69 8.05 -9.11
N ALA A 48 -0.64 7.98 -8.29
CA ALA A 48 0.14 6.76 -8.09
C ALA A 48 -0.71 5.58 -7.60
N VAL A 49 -1.69 5.82 -6.71
CA VAL A 49 -2.62 4.78 -6.24
C VAL A 49 -3.44 4.19 -7.37
N ARG A 50 -3.91 5.03 -8.30
CA ARG A 50 -4.66 4.55 -9.48
C ARG A 50 -3.78 3.76 -10.42
N ASP A 51 -2.62 4.32 -10.75
CA ASP A 51 -1.70 3.72 -11.71
C ASP A 51 -1.25 2.34 -11.21
N GLN A 52 -0.93 2.23 -9.92
CA GLN A 52 -0.56 0.97 -9.31
C GLN A 52 -1.73 -0.02 -9.24
N ALA A 53 -2.93 0.44 -8.91
CA ALA A 53 -4.11 -0.43 -8.89
C ALA A 53 -4.42 -0.98 -10.28
N GLN A 54 -4.33 -0.13 -11.32
CA GLN A 54 -4.55 -0.52 -12.71
C GLN A 54 -3.43 -1.43 -13.22
N ARG A 55 -2.16 -1.06 -13.02
CA ARG A 55 -0.97 -1.80 -13.48
C ARG A 55 -0.97 -3.24 -13.00
N HIS A 56 -1.36 -3.46 -11.74
CA HIS A 56 -1.33 -4.78 -11.11
C HIS A 56 -2.69 -5.48 -11.09
N GLY A 57 -3.75 -4.87 -11.65
CA GLY A 57 -5.10 -5.43 -11.57
C GLY A 57 -5.54 -5.68 -10.12
N ALA A 58 -5.28 -4.71 -9.24
CA ALA A 58 -5.59 -4.81 -7.82
C ALA A 58 -7.10 -4.97 -7.60
N THR A 59 -7.49 -6.03 -6.89
CA THR A 59 -8.89 -6.30 -6.52
C THR A 59 -9.24 -5.68 -5.18
N VAL A 60 -8.22 -5.35 -4.37
CA VAL A 60 -8.34 -4.67 -3.08
C VAL A 60 -7.15 -3.72 -2.93
N VAL A 61 -7.43 -2.46 -2.57
CA VAL A 61 -6.44 -1.45 -2.23
C VAL A 61 -6.71 -0.98 -0.81
N LEU A 62 -5.86 -1.40 0.13
CA LEU A 62 -5.94 -1.02 1.53
C LEU A 62 -5.20 0.31 1.74
N VAL A 63 -5.82 1.26 2.42
CA VAL A 63 -5.21 2.53 2.79
C VAL A 63 -5.44 2.78 4.28
N GLU A 64 -4.40 3.15 5.03
CA GLU A 64 -4.57 3.51 6.44
C GLU A 64 -5.46 4.75 6.56
N ASP A 65 -6.56 4.63 7.31
CA ASP A 65 -7.53 5.71 7.50
C ASP A 65 -7.07 6.66 8.61
N LYS A 66 -6.05 7.45 8.27
CA LYS A 66 -5.49 8.50 9.11
C LYS A 66 -4.84 9.57 8.24
N ALA A 67 -4.71 10.78 8.75
CA ALA A 67 -3.96 11.85 8.10
C ALA A 67 -4.32 12.03 6.61
N SER A 68 -3.33 11.94 5.71
CA SER A 68 -3.52 12.04 4.26
C SER A 68 -4.33 10.88 3.67
N GLY A 69 -4.30 9.70 4.30
CA GLY A 69 -5.02 8.50 3.88
C GLY A 69 -6.53 8.68 3.93
N THR A 70 -7.06 9.35 4.97
CA THR A 70 -8.51 9.63 5.09
C THR A 70 -9.02 10.45 3.89
N GLN A 71 -8.31 11.53 3.54
CA GLN A 71 -8.69 12.34 2.38
C GLN A 71 -8.56 11.56 1.07
N LEU A 72 -7.46 10.80 0.92
CA LEU A 72 -7.22 9.94 -0.24
C LEU A 72 -8.35 8.93 -0.46
N ILE A 73 -8.82 8.29 0.61
CA ILE A 73 -9.94 7.33 0.57
C ILE A 73 -11.22 8.02 0.07
N GLN A 74 -11.55 9.18 0.64
CA GLN A 74 -12.77 9.92 0.27
C GLN A 74 -12.75 10.35 -1.20
N GLU A 75 -11.63 10.91 -1.67
CA GLU A 75 -11.50 11.39 -3.04
C GLU A 75 -11.48 10.24 -4.06
N LEU A 76 -10.72 9.17 -3.81
CA LEU A 76 -10.67 8.04 -4.73
C LEU A 76 -12.01 7.29 -4.79
N THR A 77 -12.74 7.23 -3.67
CA THR A 77 -14.11 6.68 -3.65
C THR A 77 -15.05 7.54 -4.47
N ARG A 78 -15.00 8.88 -4.32
CA ARG A 78 -15.80 9.83 -5.11
C ARG A 78 -15.50 9.72 -6.60
N ASP A 79 -14.23 9.50 -6.94
CA ASP A 79 -13.77 9.34 -8.32
C ASP A 79 -14.04 7.92 -8.86
N GLY A 80 -14.75 7.06 -8.12
CA GLY A 80 -15.25 5.78 -8.58
C GLY A 80 -14.31 4.58 -8.40
N LEU A 81 -13.19 4.72 -7.67
CA LEU A 81 -12.27 3.61 -7.41
C LEU A 81 -12.87 2.65 -6.36
N ARG A 82 -13.68 1.69 -6.80
CA ARG A 82 -14.44 0.77 -5.93
C ARG A 82 -13.60 -0.25 -5.17
N VAL A 83 -12.32 -0.42 -5.50
CA VAL A 83 -11.43 -1.41 -4.86
C VAL A 83 -10.77 -0.88 -3.58
N ILE A 84 -10.90 0.42 -3.29
CA ILE A 84 -10.30 1.04 -2.11
C ILE A 84 -11.04 0.65 -0.83
N ARG A 85 -10.29 0.34 0.23
CA ARG A 85 -10.83 0.00 1.56
C ARG A 85 -10.04 0.74 2.64
N PRO A 86 -10.73 1.47 3.54
CA PRO A 86 -10.09 2.03 4.72
C PRO A 86 -9.61 0.91 5.65
N VAL A 87 -8.45 1.10 6.26
CA VAL A 87 -7.96 0.25 7.35
C VAL A 87 -7.66 1.14 8.55
N THR A 88 -8.37 0.92 9.65
CA THR A 88 -8.01 1.53 10.94
C THR A 88 -6.85 0.72 11.53
N PRO A 89 -5.69 1.33 11.85
CA PRO A 89 -4.61 0.60 12.49
C PRO A 89 -5.02 0.23 13.92
N THR A 90 -5.41 -1.02 14.15
CA THR A 90 -5.56 -1.61 15.49
C THR A 90 -4.30 -2.38 15.86
N GLY A 91 -3.57 -1.90 16.86
CA GLY A 91 -2.32 -2.52 17.33
C GLY A 91 -1.05 -2.07 16.60
N ASP A 92 0.09 -2.29 17.27
CA ASP A 92 1.39 -1.71 16.91
C ASP A 92 1.87 -2.11 15.50
N LYS A 93 2.44 -1.16 14.74
CA LYS A 93 2.86 -1.36 13.33
C LYS A 93 3.79 -2.57 13.16
N VAL A 94 4.64 -2.83 14.15
CA VAL A 94 5.61 -3.93 14.17
C VAL A 94 4.96 -5.30 14.39
N MET A 95 3.86 -5.39 15.16
CA MET A 95 3.15 -6.66 15.38
C MET A 95 2.40 -7.12 14.12
N ARG A 96 1.88 -6.18 13.32
CA ARG A 96 1.24 -6.49 12.02
C ARG A 96 2.25 -6.93 10.96
N PHE A 97 3.45 -6.37 10.99
CA PHE A 97 4.57 -6.83 10.15
C PHE A 97 5.03 -8.22 10.60
N ASN A 98 5.24 -8.48 11.90
CA ASN A 98 5.74 -9.77 12.41
C ASN A 98 4.81 -10.97 12.16
N ALA A 99 3.49 -10.77 12.11
CA ALA A 99 2.55 -11.81 11.66
C ALA A 99 2.74 -12.18 10.16
N GLN A 100 3.38 -11.33 9.38
CA GLN A 100 3.74 -11.54 7.97
C GLN A 100 5.25 -11.87 7.80
N THR A 101 6.14 -11.40 8.68
CA THR A 101 7.61 -11.63 8.65
C THR A 101 7.99 -13.10 8.89
N ALA A 102 7.17 -13.86 9.63
CA ALA A 102 7.37 -15.31 9.74
C ALA A 102 7.29 -16.03 8.38
N THR A 103 6.58 -15.44 7.40
CA THR A 103 6.53 -15.91 6.00
C THR A 103 7.77 -15.44 5.20
N ILE A 104 8.38 -14.33 5.61
CA ILE A 104 9.58 -13.75 4.98
C ILE A 104 10.86 -14.52 5.36
N ALA A 105 10.97 -14.95 6.62
CA ALA A 105 12.14 -15.70 7.10
C ALA A 105 12.18 -17.18 6.64
N GLY A 106 11.07 -17.71 6.13
CA GLY A 106 10.96 -19.09 5.61
C GLY A 106 11.35 -19.27 4.14
N GLY A 107 11.86 -18.23 3.47
CA GLY A 107 12.28 -18.30 2.06
C GLY A 107 11.18 -18.03 1.02
N PHE A 108 10.06 -17.38 1.40
CA PHE A 108 8.92 -17.15 0.50
C PHE A 108 8.73 -15.68 0.03
N VAL A 109 9.72 -14.81 0.25
CA VAL A 109 9.73 -13.48 -0.40
C VAL A 109 10.69 -13.50 -1.56
N PHE A 110 10.13 -13.57 -2.77
CA PHE A 110 10.87 -13.28 -3.98
C PHE A 110 10.93 -11.75 -4.11
N VAL A 111 12.00 -11.14 -3.60
CA VAL A 111 12.29 -9.73 -3.89
C VAL A 111 12.81 -9.69 -5.33
N PRO A 112 12.17 -8.98 -6.27
CA PRO A 112 12.78 -8.76 -7.58
C PRO A 112 14.11 -8.03 -7.37
N GLN A 113 15.20 -8.61 -7.89
CA GLN A 113 16.57 -8.17 -7.66
C GLN A 113 16.86 -6.76 -8.24
N GLN A 114 15.92 -6.22 -9.01
CA GLN A 114 15.94 -4.86 -9.55
C GLN A 114 14.51 -4.30 -9.58
N ALA A 115 14.30 -3.20 -8.85
CA ALA A 115 13.23 -2.26 -9.14
C ALA A 115 13.83 -1.17 -10.05
N PRO A 116 13.28 -0.90 -11.25
CA PRO A 116 13.74 0.17 -12.13
C PRO A 116 13.48 1.56 -11.56
#